data_AF-A0A3A1NPB5-F1
#
_entry.id   AF-A0A3A1NPB5-F1
#
_cell.length_a   1.000
_cell.length_b   1.000
_cell.length_c   1.000
_cell.angle_alpha   90.00
_cell.angle_beta   90.00
_cell.angle_gamma   90.00
#
_symmetry.space_group_name_H-M   'P 1'
#
loop_
_entity.id
_entity.type
_entity.pdbx_description
1 polymer ?
#
loop_
_entity_poly.entity_id
_entity_poly.type
_entity_poly.pdbx_seq_one_letter_code
_entity_poly.pdbx_strand_id
1 'polypeptide(L)'
;MTGNRTFTMIKPDAVENGYIGAILEKITAAGFKIVAMKYTQLSRRDAGEFYAIHKERPFFGELVDFMTRGPIVAAILEKDNAVDDFRALIGATNPADAAEGTIRKLYAASIGENAVHGSDSDENAAIEGAFHFSGREIF
;
A
#
# COMPACT_ATOMS: atom_id res chain seq x y z
N MET A 1 1.38 6.11 -21.13
CA MET A 1 0.23 6.80 -20.51
C MET A 1 0.60 7.01 -19.06
N THR A 2 0.88 8.24 -18.66
CA THR A 2 0.98 8.60 -17.24
C THR A 2 -0.42 8.49 -16.64
N GLY A 3 -0.57 7.95 -15.43
CA GLY A 3 -1.88 7.86 -14.75
C GLY A 3 -2.58 6.50 -14.73
N ASN A 4 -1.97 5.44 -15.28
CA ASN A 4 -2.61 4.13 -15.32
C ASN A 4 -2.08 3.11 -14.29
N ARG A 5 -1.08 3.48 -13.49
CA ARG A 5 -0.48 2.59 -12.49
C ARG A 5 -0.40 3.25 -11.13
N THR A 6 -0.60 2.46 -10.09
CA THR A 6 -0.37 2.84 -8.70
C THR A 6 0.44 1.76 -7.99
N PHE A 7 1.14 2.12 -6.93
CA PHE A 7 1.78 1.17 -6.03
C PHE A 7 0.92 0.99 -4.76
N THR A 8 0.85 -0.24 -4.28
CA THR A 8 0.26 -0.56 -2.98
C THR A 8 1.13 -1.55 -2.22
N MET A 9 0.99 -1.52 -0.90
CA MET A 9 1.41 -2.64 -0.08
C MET A 9 0.36 -2.97 0.98
N ILE A 10 0.05 -4.26 1.14
CA ILE A 10 -0.67 -4.78 2.30
C ILE A 10 0.34 -4.86 3.44
N LYS A 11 0.06 -4.11 4.51
CA LYS A 11 0.95 -3.88 5.65
C LYS A 11 0.97 -5.07 6.61
N PRO A 12 1.95 -5.14 7.55
CA PRO A 12 2.12 -6.29 8.43
C PRO A 12 0.88 -6.64 9.27
N ASP A 13 0.14 -5.63 9.75
CA ASP A 13 -1.12 -5.82 10.48
C ASP A 13 -2.16 -6.60 9.66
N ALA A 14 -2.40 -6.21 8.41
CA ALA A 14 -3.37 -6.90 7.56
C ALA A 14 -2.89 -8.30 7.15
N VAL A 15 -1.58 -8.50 7.03
CA VAL A 15 -0.98 -9.82 6.79
C VAL A 15 -1.19 -10.74 8.00
N GLU A 16 -0.84 -10.27 9.20
CA GLU A 16 -0.96 -11.00 10.47
C GLU A 16 -2.42 -11.41 10.76
N ASN A 17 -3.38 -10.55 10.42
CA ASN A 17 -4.80 -10.82 10.60
C ASN A 17 -5.42 -11.67 9.47
N GLY A 18 -4.62 -12.15 8.51
CA GLY A 18 -5.08 -13.03 7.43
C GLY A 18 -5.92 -12.33 6.35
N TYR A 19 -5.82 -11.00 6.22
CA TYR A 19 -6.65 -10.21 5.31
C TYR A 19 -6.13 -10.14 3.87
N ILE A 20 -4.98 -10.76 3.55
CA ILE A 20 -4.36 -10.72 2.20
C ILE A 20 -5.38 -11.05 1.11
N GLY A 21 -6.03 -12.21 1.20
CA GLY A 21 -6.96 -12.66 0.16
C GLY A 21 -8.18 -11.75 0.00
N ALA A 22 -8.73 -11.27 1.12
CA ALA A 22 -9.90 -10.39 1.11
C ALA A 22 -9.58 -9.01 0.52
N ILE A 23 -8.40 -8.46 0.83
CA ILE A 23 -7.94 -7.19 0.26
C ILE A 23 -7.67 -7.33 -1.24
N LEU A 24 -6.98 -8.40 -1.68
CA LEU A 24 -6.74 -8.65 -3.10
C LEU A 24 -8.04 -8.86 -3.89
N GLU A 25 -9.04 -9.52 -3.28
CA GLU A 25 -10.38 -9.64 -3.87
C GLU A 25 -11.02 -8.27 -4.07
N LYS A 26 -10.99 -7.36 -3.08
CA LYS A 26 -11.52 -5.99 -3.22
C LYS A 26 -10.82 -5.22 -4.33
N ILE A 27 -9.51 -5.36 -4.45
CA ILE A 27 -8.69 -4.72 -5.48
C ILE A 27 -9.11 -5.18 -6.88
N THR A 28 -9.15 -6.49 -7.09
CA THR A 28 -9.50 -7.07 -8.40
C THR A 28 -10.97 -6.85 -8.75
N ALA A 29 -11.88 -6.93 -7.78
CA ALA A 29 -13.30 -6.62 -7.96
C ALA A 29 -13.56 -5.15 -8.33
N ALA A 30 -12.69 -4.23 -7.89
CA ALA A 30 -12.73 -2.82 -8.28
C ALA A 30 -12.14 -2.53 -9.67
N GLY A 31 -11.74 -3.58 -10.41
CA GLY A 31 -11.27 -3.51 -11.79
C GLY A 31 -9.78 -3.26 -11.95
N PHE A 32 -8.98 -3.36 -10.88
CA PHE A 32 -7.53 -3.26 -10.97
C PHE A 32 -6.92 -4.58 -11.47
N LYS A 33 -6.00 -4.48 -12.45
CA LYS A 33 -5.12 -5.58 -12.84
C LYS A 33 -3.88 -5.53 -11.94
N ILE A 34 -3.46 -6.67 -11.38
CA ILE A 34 -2.18 -6.79 -10.70
C ILE A 34 -1.11 -7.11 -11.75
N VAL A 35 -0.16 -6.19 -11.94
CA VAL A 35 0.92 -6.33 -12.95
C VAL A 35 2.27 -6.72 -12.36
N ALA A 36 2.43 -6.59 -11.04
CA ALA A 36 3.53 -7.13 -10.26
C ALA A 36 3.06 -7.38 -8.83
N MET A 37 3.51 -8.44 -8.18
CA MET A 37 3.20 -8.71 -6.77
C MET A 37 4.27 -9.59 -6.13
N LYS A 38 4.63 -9.32 -4.87
CA LYS A 38 5.47 -10.22 -4.07
C LYS A 38 5.19 -10.14 -2.58
N TYR A 39 5.33 -11.29 -1.93
CA TYR A 39 5.39 -11.40 -0.48
C TYR A 39 6.83 -11.23 -0.02
N THR A 40 7.11 -10.21 0.79
CA THR A 40 8.47 -9.84 1.18
C THR A 40 8.47 -9.22 2.57
N GLN A 41 9.62 -9.04 3.19
CA GLN A 41 9.77 -8.30 4.44
C GLN A 41 10.76 -7.15 4.23
N LEU A 42 10.41 -5.96 4.73
CA LEU A 42 11.30 -4.80 4.67
C LEU A 42 12.35 -4.88 5.77
N SER A 43 13.60 -4.59 5.41
CA SER A 43 14.61 -4.27 6.42
C SER A 43 14.34 -2.89 7.02
N ARG A 44 14.89 -2.60 8.20
CA ARG A 44 14.81 -1.24 8.79
C ARG A 44 15.36 -0.16 7.88
N ARG A 45 16.43 -0.48 7.14
CA ARG A 45 17.01 0.44 6.16
C ARG A 45 16.00 0.73 5.06
N ASP A 46 15.45 -0.32 4.43
CA ASP A 46 14.55 -0.16 3.28
C ASP A 46 13.24 0.53 3.69
N ALA A 47 12.68 0.22 4.86
CA ALA A 47 11.52 0.94 5.40
C ALA A 47 11.84 2.42 5.67
N GLY A 48 13.02 2.73 6.21
CA GLY A 48 13.46 4.10 6.44
C GLY A 48 13.67 4.89 5.15
N GLU A 49 14.21 4.25 4.10
CA GLU A 49 14.36 4.84 2.77
C GLU A 49 13.00 5.08 2.11
N PHE A 50 12.10 4.10 2.15
CA PHE A 50 10.76 4.21 1.57
C PHE A 50 9.95 5.37 2.20
N TYR A 51 10.02 5.52 3.53
CA TYR A 51 9.32 6.59 4.25
C TYR A 51 10.17 7.83 4.51
N ALA A 52 11.27 8.04 3.77
CA ALA A 52 12.22 9.13 4.03
C ALA A 52 11.59 10.54 4.01
N ILE A 53 10.49 10.73 3.27
CA ILE A 53 9.71 11.98 3.27
C ILE A 53 9.13 12.33 4.65
N HIS A 54 8.97 11.33 5.53
CA HIS A 54 8.47 11.48 6.89
C HIS A 54 9.58 11.51 7.93
N LYS A 55 10.87 11.51 7.56
CA LYS A 55 12.00 11.39 8.51
C LYS A 55 12.00 12.40 9.66
N GLU A 56 11.46 13.60 9.44
CA GLU A 56 11.40 14.68 10.43
C GLU A 56 10.11 14.65 11.27
N ARG A 57 9.19 13.72 10.97
CA ARG A 57 7.93 13.56 11.69
C ARG A 57 8.17 12.76 12.97
N PRO A 58 7.50 13.13 14.09
CA PRO A 58 7.71 12.46 15.38
C PRO A 58 7.35 10.96 15.36
N PHE A 59 6.45 10.54 14.45
CA PHE A 59 6.02 9.15 14.30
C PHE A 59 6.92 8.30 13.39
N PHE A 60 7.99 8.85 12.80
CA PHE A 60 8.81 8.13 11.81
C PHE A 60 9.43 6.85 12.37
N GLY A 61 9.95 6.90 13.59
CA GLY A 61 10.54 5.73 14.25
C GLY A 61 9.52 4.60 14.41
N GLU A 62 8.34 4.93 14.93
CA GLU A 62 7.23 3.97 15.11
C GLU A 62 6.75 3.40 13.77
N LEU A 63 6.71 4.23 12.72
CA LEU A 63 6.35 3.79 11.37
C LEU A 63 7.35 2.77 10.82
N VAL A 64 8.65 3.00 10.98
CA VAL A 64 9.70 2.06 10.57
C VAL A 64 9.63 0.77 11.40
N ASP A 65 9.45 0.87 12.71
CA ASP A 65 9.30 -0.29 13.60
C ASP A 65 8.10 -1.15 13.17
N PHE A 66 6.96 -0.51 12.95
CA PHE A 66 5.74 -1.16 12.49
C PHE A 66 5.93 -1.88 11.15
N MET A 67 6.49 -1.18 10.15
CA MET A 67 6.65 -1.72 8.79
C MET A 67 7.69 -2.83 8.68
N THR A 68 8.53 -3.00 9.70
CA THR A 68 9.60 -4.02 9.73
C THR A 68 9.28 -5.20 10.65
N ARG A 69 8.19 -5.11 11.42
CA ARG A 69 7.76 -6.14 12.38
C ARG A 69 7.41 -7.47 11.73
N GLY A 70 7.02 -7.45 10.46
CA GLY A 70 6.52 -8.61 9.74
C GLY A 70 6.53 -8.42 8.22
N PRO A 71 6.07 -9.43 7.48
CA PRO A 71 6.01 -9.41 6.04
C PRO A 71 4.90 -8.49 5.52
N ILE A 72 5.06 -8.06 4.28
CA ILE A 72 4.11 -7.27 3.48
C ILE A 72 3.81 -7.99 2.16
N VAL A 73 2.69 -7.62 1.54
CA VAL A 73 2.45 -7.91 0.12
C VAL A 73 2.59 -6.61 -0.66
N ALA A 74 3.69 -6.45 -1.40
CA ALA A 74 3.86 -5.33 -2.31
C ALA A 74 3.22 -5.66 -3.67
N ALA A 75 2.59 -4.68 -4.32
CA ALA A 75 2.02 -4.85 -5.65
C ALA A 75 2.02 -3.56 -6.48
N ILE A 76 2.11 -3.72 -7.80
CA ILE A 76 1.80 -2.67 -8.77
C ILE A 76 0.47 -3.01 -9.39
N LEU A 77 -0.45 -2.05 -9.35
CA LEU A 77 -1.80 -2.15 -9.87
C LEU A 77 -1.93 -1.30 -11.13
N GLU A 78 -2.68 -1.78 -12.10
CA GLU A 78 -2.96 -1.09 -13.36
C GLU A 78 -4.46 -0.94 -13.57
N LYS A 79 -4.89 0.29 -13.87
CA LYS A 79 -6.26 0.70 -14.19
C LYS A 79 -6.21 2.12 -14.75
N ASP A 80 -7.14 2.51 -15.60
CA ASP A 80 -7.31 3.95 -15.88
C ASP A 80 -7.58 4.71 -14.58
N ASN A 81 -6.93 5.86 -14.40
CA ASN A 81 -7.02 6.67 -13.18
C ASN A 81 -6.58 5.92 -11.89
N ALA A 82 -5.55 5.07 -12.00
CA ALA A 82 -5.22 4.09 -10.97
C ALA A 82 -4.99 4.67 -9.58
N VAL A 83 -4.26 5.79 -9.47
CA VAL A 83 -3.94 6.39 -8.17
C VAL A 83 -5.20 6.86 -7.46
N ASP A 84 -6.01 7.70 -8.11
CA ASP A 84 -7.21 8.28 -7.50
C ASP A 84 -8.26 7.21 -7.18
N ASP A 85 -8.51 6.29 -8.11
CA ASP A 85 -9.46 5.19 -7.91
C ASP A 85 -9.03 4.29 -6.76
N PHE A 86 -7.72 4.04 -6.62
CA PHE A 86 -7.21 3.18 -5.56
C PHE A 86 -7.28 3.90 -4.20
N ARG A 87 -7.01 5.20 -4.17
CA ARG A 87 -7.19 6.03 -2.96
C ARG A 87 -8.64 6.06 -2.51
N ALA A 88 -9.59 6.13 -3.44
CA ALA A 88 -11.00 6.02 -3.14
C ALA A 88 -11.36 4.63 -2.56
N LEU A 89 -10.82 3.56 -3.14
CA LEU A 89 -11.03 2.19 -2.67
C LEU A 89 -10.47 1.93 -1.26
N ILE A 90 -9.27 2.45 -0.96
CA ILE A 90 -8.65 2.24 0.36
C ILE A 90 -9.32 3.05 1.47
N GLY A 91 -9.86 4.23 1.16
CA GLY A 91 -10.53 5.12 2.11
C GLY A 91 -9.57 5.98 2.94
N ALA A 92 -10.14 6.83 3.79
CA ALA A 92 -9.38 7.77 4.62
C ALA A 92 -8.36 7.06 5.51
N THR A 93 -7.21 7.70 5.76
CA THR A 93 -6.11 7.15 6.58
C THR A 93 -6.57 6.74 7.98
N ASN A 94 -7.50 7.50 8.56
CA ASN A 94 -8.16 7.14 9.80
C ASN A 94 -9.40 6.28 9.49
N PRO A 95 -9.47 5.02 9.95
CA PRO A 95 -10.63 4.16 9.69
C PRO A 95 -11.95 4.70 10.25
N ALA A 96 -11.90 5.52 11.31
CA ALA A 96 -13.11 6.17 11.85
C ALA A 96 -13.77 7.11 10.81
N ASP A 97 -12.96 7.73 9.96
CA ASP A 97 -13.37 8.68 8.93
C ASP A 97 -13.53 8.02 7.54
N ALA A 98 -13.22 6.72 7.43
CA ALA A 98 -13.32 5.99 6.19
C ALA A 98 -14.77 5.60 5.88
N ALA A 99 -15.15 5.75 4.61
CA ALA A 99 -16.49 5.40 4.14
C ALA A 99 -16.75 3.88 4.22
N GLU A 100 -18.01 3.50 4.40
CA GLU A 100 -18.45 2.10 4.39
C GLU A 100 -18.02 1.39 3.10
N GLY A 101 -17.54 0.15 3.25
CA GLY A 101 -17.05 -0.68 2.15
C GLY A 101 -15.62 -0.40 1.69
N THR A 102 -14.94 0.63 2.19
CA THR A 102 -13.51 0.86 1.91
C THR A 102 -12.60 -0.12 2.65
N ILE A 103 -11.40 -0.38 2.12
CA ILE A 103 -10.45 -1.35 2.72
C ILE A 103 -10.11 -0.97 4.16
N ARG A 104 -9.84 0.32 4.44
CA ARG A 104 -9.54 0.77 5.81
C ARG A 104 -10.73 0.63 6.73
N LYS A 105 -11.94 0.91 6.27
CA LYS A 105 -13.14 0.73 7.10
C LYS A 105 -13.34 -0.73 7.52
N LEU A 106 -12.99 -1.67 6.64
CA LEU A 106 -13.19 -3.10 6.86
C LEU A 106 -12.04 -3.77 7.64
N TYR A 107 -10.79 -3.33 7.44
CA TYR A 107 -9.61 -4.09 7.85
C TYR A 107 -8.58 -3.32 8.68
N ALA A 108 -8.68 -1.99 8.80
CA ALA A 108 -7.76 -1.22 9.63
C ALA A 108 -8.19 -1.24 11.11
N ALA A 109 -7.23 -1.42 12.00
CA ALA A 109 -7.46 -1.36 13.44
C ALA A 109 -7.32 0.08 13.98
N SER A 110 -6.45 0.90 13.39
CA SER A 110 -6.18 2.26 13.85
C SER A 110 -5.54 3.14 12.77
N ILE A 111 -5.14 4.37 13.11
CA ILE A 111 -4.38 5.26 12.21
C ILE A 111 -3.00 4.68 11.86
N GLY A 112 -2.32 4.04 12.83
CA GLY A 112 -1.00 3.44 12.62
C GLY A 112 -1.09 2.08 11.92
N GLU A 113 -2.06 1.27 12.33
CA GLU A 113 -2.37 -0.05 11.76
C GLU A 113 -3.55 0.08 10.80
N ASN A 114 -3.27 0.68 9.65
CA ASN A 114 -4.28 1.04 8.66
C ASN A 114 -4.34 0.12 7.42
N ALA A 115 -3.91 -1.13 7.58
CA ALA A 115 -3.99 -2.24 6.63
C ALA A 115 -3.22 -2.11 5.31
N VAL A 116 -3.28 -0.95 4.64
CA VAL A 116 -2.74 -0.75 3.28
C VAL A 116 -2.09 0.61 3.09
N HIS A 117 -1.02 0.61 2.29
CA HIS A 117 -0.44 1.80 1.65
C HIS A 117 -1.00 1.95 0.23
N GLY A 118 -1.16 3.18 -0.24
CA GLY A 118 -1.42 3.49 -1.64
C GLY A 118 -0.76 4.82 -1.99
N SER A 119 -0.12 4.87 -3.15
CA SER A 119 0.53 6.09 -3.64
C SER A 119 -0.44 7.28 -3.69
N ASP A 120 0.09 8.49 -3.57
CA ASP A 120 -0.69 9.74 -3.56
C ASP A 120 -0.63 10.54 -4.87
N SER A 121 0.22 10.14 -5.81
CA SER A 121 0.38 10.73 -7.13
C SER A 121 0.99 9.71 -8.10
N ASP A 122 0.85 9.96 -9.41
CA ASP A 122 1.45 9.11 -10.45
C ASP A 122 2.98 9.08 -10.37
N GLU A 123 3.59 10.20 -9.99
CA GLU A 123 5.03 10.31 -9.80
C GLU A 123 5.49 9.42 -8.64
N ASN A 124 4.82 9.52 -7.48
CA ASN A 124 5.14 8.66 -6.33
C ASN A 124 4.81 7.20 -6.62
N ALA A 125 3.75 6.89 -7.37
CA ALA A 125 3.47 5.53 -7.81
C ALA A 125 4.63 4.91 -8.63
N ALA A 126 5.24 5.70 -9.52
CA ALA A 126 6.40 5.25 -10.28
C ALA A 126 7.63 5.05 -9.41
N ILE A 127 7.91 5.99 -8.48
CA ILE A 127 9.05 5.91 -7.56
C ILE A 127 8.91 4.71 -6.60
N GLU A 128 7.75 4.59 -5.95
CA GLU A 128 7.44 3.51 -5.01
C GLU A 128 7.43 2.15 -5.72
N GLY A 129 6.82 2.08 -6.91
CA GLY A 129 6.84 0.88 -7.74
C GLY A 129 8.25 0.43 -8.09
N ALA A 130 9.11 1.36 -8.51
CA ALA A 130 10.51 1.09 -8.86
C ALA A 130 11.39 0.76 -7.64
N PHE A 131 11.05 1.27 -6.45
CA PHE A 131 11.70 0.90 -5.20
C PHE A 131 11.51 -0.59 -4.91
N HIS A 132 10.30 -1.10 -5.14
CA HIS A 132 9.98 -2.50 -4.85
C HIS A 132 10.25 -3.44 -6.02
N PHE A 133 10.07 -3.04 -7.27
CA PHE A 133 10.10 -3.93 -8.43
C PHE A 133 11.05 -3.41 -9.50
N SER A 134 11.90 -4.31 -9.99
CA SER A 134 12.62 -4.08 -11.23
C SER A 134 11.67 -4.23 -12.43
N GLY A 135 12.00 -3.60 -13.57
CA GLY A 135 11.13 -3.62 -14.75
C GLY A 135 10.83 -5.01 -15.32
N ARG A 136 11.64 -6.03 -15.00
CA ARG A 136 11.41 -7.43 -15.42
C ARG A 136 10.34 -8.15 -14.58
N GLU A 137 9.95 -7.57 -13.44
CA GLU A 137 8.90 -8.10 -12.55
C GLU A 137 7.50 -7.59 -12.94
N ILE A 138 7.38 -6.74 -13.97
CA ILE A 138 6.14 -6.03 -14.35
C ILE A 138 5.63 -6.52 -15.72
N PHE A 139 4.37 -6.97 -15.79
CA PHE A 139 3.77 -7.65 -16.96
C PHE A 139 2.58 -6.94 -17.62
#